data_AF-A0A3M8DNI8-F1
#
_entry.id   AF-A0A3M8DNI8-F1
#
_cell.length_a   1.000
_cell.length_b   1.000
_cell.length_c   1.000
_cell.angle_alpha   90.00
_cell.angle_beta   90.00
_cell.angle_gamma   90.00
#
_symmetry.space_group_name_H-M   'P 1'
#
loop_
_entity.id
_entity.type
_entity.pdbx_description
1 polymer ?
#
loop_
_entity_poly.entity_id
_entity_poly.type
_entity_poly.pdbx_seq_one_letter_code
_entity_poly.pdbx_strand_id
1 'polypeptide(L)' 'MKTYVSEKQLRLVGKAWEIKAALRSWSKKDLTLQAYLERRSNAGRR' A
#
# COMPACT_ATOMS: atom_id res chain seq x y z
N MET A 1 2.69 11.99 3.75
CA MET A 1 2.17 10.60 3.89
C MET A 1 3.28 9.58 4.23
N LYS A 2 3.11 8.73 5.24
CA LYS A 2 3.95 7.55 5.56
C LYS A 2 3.16 6.26 5.25
N THR A 3 3.83 5.27 4.69
CA THR A 3 3.24 3.96 4.40
C THR A 3 4.02 2.89 5.14
N TYR A 4 3.35 2.16 6.01
CA TYR A 4 3.90 1.01 6.70
C TYR A 4 3.30 -0.25 6.10
N VAL A 5 4.17 -1.15 5.68
CA VAL A 5 3.78 -2.43 5.10
C VAL A 5 4.26 -3.50 6.05
N SER A 6 3.35 -4.36 6.47
CA SER A 6 3.63 -5.58 7.22
C SER A 6 3.14 -6.76 6.38
N GLU A 7 3.52 -7.98 6.74
CA GLU A 7 3.20 -9.18 5.96
C GLU A 7 1.70 -9.37 5.74
N LYS A 8 0.86 -8.95 6.71
CA LYS A 8 -0.60 -9.14 6.66
C LYS A 8 -1.40 -7.85 6.52
N GLN A 9 -0.76 -6.68 6.59
CA GLN A 9 -1.49 -5.42 6.65
C GLN A 9 -0.73 -4.25 6.03
N LEU A 10 -1.52 -3.32 5.52
CA LEU A 10 -1.06 -2.07 4.93
C LEU A 10 -1.62 -0.91 5.74
N ARG A 11 -0.73 -0.09 6.32
CA ARG A 11 -1.10 1.07 7.14
C ARG A 11 -0.63 2.36 6.47
N LEU A 12 -1.58 3.23 6.15
CA LEU A 12 -1.34 4.57 5.60
C LEU A 12 -1.51 5.60 6.72
N VAL A 13 -0.51 6.45 6.94
CA VAL A 13 -0.53 7.50 7.97
C VAL A 13 -0.24 8.85 7.31
N GLY A 14 -1.17 9.78 7.40
CA GLY A 14 -1.05 11.10 6.75
C GLY A 14 -2.34 11.91 6.90
N LYS A 15 -2.43 13.04 6.19
CA LYS A 15 -3.66 13.84 6.14
C LYS A 15 -4.76 13.03 5.45
N ALA A 16 -6.00 13.19 5.89
CA ALA A 16 -7.13 12.41 5.37
C ALA A 16 -7.27 12.49 3.84
N TRP A 17 -7.02 13.67 3.26
CA TRP A 17 -7.07 13.85 1.80
C TRP A 17 -5.94 13.11 1.07
N GLU A 18 -4.73 13.04 1.65
CA GLU A 18 -3.60 12.29 1.06
C GLU A 18 -3.94 10.80 1.02
N ILE A 19 -4.51 10.28 2.11
CA ILE A 19 -4.93 8.87 2.20
C ILE A 19 -6.01 8.58 1.15
N LYS A 20 -7.01 9.45 1.01
CA LYS A 20 -8.08 9.29 0.02
C LYS A 20 -7.55 9.31 -1.42
N ALA A 21 -6.60 10.20 -1.71
CA ALA A 21 -5.96 10.27 -3.02
C ALA A 21 -5.14 9.00 -3.32
N ALA A 22 -4.36 8.52 -2.35
CA ALA A 22 -3.57 7.29 -2.48
C ALA A 22 -4.47 6.06 -2.72
N LEU A 23 -5.53 5.87 -1.93
CA LEU A 23 -6.48 4.77 -2.10
C LEU A 23 -7.16 4.82 -3.47
N ARG A 24 -7.56 6.01 -3.94
CA ARG A 24 -8.12 6.17 -5.30
C ARG A 24 -7.13 5.82 -6.39
N SER A 25 -5.86 6.18 -6.24
CA SER A 25 -4.81 5.82 -7.22
C SER A 25 -4.59 4.30 -7.30
N TRP A 26 -4.74 3.60 -6.18
CA TRP A 26 -4.57 2.15 -6.10
C TRP A 26 -5.78 1.40 -6.60
N SER A 27 -6.99 1.91 -6.39
CA SER A 27 -8.22 1.34 -6.93
C SER A 27 -8.24 1.25 -8.46
N LYS A 28 -7.44 2.07 -9.16
CA LYS A 28 -7.30 2.01 -10.63
C LYS A 28 -6.33 0.93 -11.09
N LYS A 29 -5.57 0.32 -10.18
CA LYS A 29 -4.64 -0.76 -10.49
C LYS A 29 -5.39 -2.08 -10.32
N ASP A 30 -5.30 -2.94 -11.31
CA ASP A 30 -5.81 -4.31 -11.25
C ASP A 30 -4.86 -5.20 -10.43
N LEU A 31 -4.56 -4.76 -9.22
CA LEU A 31 -3.62 -5.40 -8.32
C LEU A 31 -4.32 -5.64 -6.99
N THR A 32 -4.50 -6.91 -6.64
CA THR A 32 -5.08 -7.28 -5.35
C THR A 32 -4.16 -6.83 -4.21
N LEU A 33 -4.74 -6.57 -3.04
CA LEU A 33 -3.95 -6.25 -1.84
C LEU A 33 -2.91 -7.32 -1.55
N GLN A 34 -3.29 -8.59 -1.72
CA GLN A 34 -2.40 -9.75 -1.56
C GLN A 34 -1.19 -9.65 -2.51
N ALA A 35 -1.42 -9.44 -3.81
CA ALA A 35 -0.35 -9.30 -4.80
C ALA A 35 0.53 -8.06 -4.53
N TYR A 36 -0.06 -6.98 -3.98
CA TYR A 36 0.69 -5.81 -3.56
C TYR A 36 1.61 -6.09 -2.37
N LEU A 37 1.11 -6.80 -1.35
CA LEU A 37 1.89 -7.19 -0.18
C LEU A 37 3.02 -8.13 -0.55
N GLU A 38 2.76 -9.14 -1.40
CA GLU A 38 3.77 -10.08 -1.89
C GLU A 38 4.87 -9.38 -2.69
N ARG A 39 4.50 -8.48 -3.61
CA ARG A 39 5.46 -7.73 -4.43
C ARG A 39 6.34 -6.81 -3.59
N ARG A 40 5.81 -6.25 -2.49
CA ARG A 40 6.53 -5.30 -1.64
C ARG A 40 7.31 -5.97 -0.52
N SER A 41 6.85 -7.13 -0.03
CA SER A 41 7.61 -8.01 0.87
C SER A 41 8.90 -8.49 0.21
N ASN A 42 8.85 -8.87 -1.08
CA ASN A 42 10.04 -9.25 -1.83
C ASN A 42 11.01 -8.09 -2.11
N ALA A 43 10.54 -6.84 -2.11
CA ALA A 43 11.39 -5.67 -2.35
C ALA A 43 12.30 -5.33 -1.14
N GLY A 44 11.97 -5.80 0.06
CA GLY A 44 12.77 -5.60 1.29
C GLY A 44 13.80 -6.70 1.58
N ARG A 45 13.84 -7.78 0.77
CA ARG A 45 14.78 -8.92 0.92
C ARG A 45 16.05 -8.78 0.07
N ARG A 46 16.47 -7.55 -0.24
CA ARG A 46 17.74 -7.28 -0.95
C ARG A 46 18.71 -6.52 -0.08
#